data_AF-A0A7K4USF7-F1
#
_entry.id   AF-A0A7K4USF7-F1
#
_cell.length_a   1.000
_cell.length_b   1.000
_cell.length_c   1.000
_cell.angle_alpha   90.00
_cell.angle_beta   90.00
_cell.angle_gamma   90.00
#
_symmetry.space_group_name_H-M   'P 1'
#
loop_
_entity.id
_entity.type
_entity.pdbx_description
1 polymer ?
#
loop_
_entity_poly.entity_id
_entity_poly.type
_entity_poly.pdbx_seq_one_letter_code
_entity_poly.pdbx_strand_id
1 'polypeptide(L)'
;RPHSRPRHAGVRTMLPLLLLLLPAAQGIVQLGYRPALTTEPLLEGVKTASTFVVDQPRCIFQDYGNAVIWLVVALEQAVPSFNNTERPGTSETAFQGFPNPVRAYMTLNATLGAYPCPKPEGEIAVLRVGSETSCAQDEKRPTCNGPLPGPGPYRVKFLALEGSVPVAETAWSMPITLRTAKPFSSTSTAGSGHSADMIAITTILSILFAILLAGLVAML
;
A
#
# COMPACT_ATOMS: atom_id res chain seq x y z
N ARG A 1 -31.56 -68.82 -52.03
CA ARG A 1 -30.15 -68.37 -51.81
C ARG A 1 -30.22 -66.95 -51.24
N PRO A 2 -29.93 -66.72 -49.95
CA PRO A 2 -30.10 -65.41 -49.35
C PRO A 2 -28.85 -64.54 -49.53
N HIS A 3 -29.08 -63.26 -49.81
CA HIS A 3 -28.06 -62.23 -49.91
C HIS A 3 -27.55 -61.80 -48.53
N SER A 4 -26.24 -61.60 -48.47
CA SER A 4 -25.41 -61.30 -47.31
C SER A 4 -25.68 -59.89 -46.74
N ARG A 5 -25.83 -59.78 -45.41
CA ARG A 5 -25.68 -58.53 -44.65
C ARG A 5 -24.20 -58.29 -44.33
N PRO A 6 -23.65 -57.07 -44.44
CA PRO A 6 -22.37 -56.77 -43.82
C PRO A 6 -22.58 -56.41 -42.34
N ARG A 7 -21.79 -57.04 -41.47
CA ARG A 7 -21.61 -56.66 -40.07
C ARG A 7 -20.71 -55.43 -40.03
N HIS A 8 -21.20 -54.31 -39.49
CA HIS A 8 -20.33 -53.20 -39.12
C HIS A 8 -19.53 -53.55 -37.87
N ALA A 9 -18.22 -53.45 -38.02
CA ALA A 9 -17.22 -53.64 -36.98
C ALA A 9 -17.31 -52.52 -35.93
N GLY A 10 -17.11 -52.90 -34.66
CA GLY A 10 -17.19 -52.00 -33.52
C GLY A 10 -16.22 -50.83 -33.62
N VAL A 11 -16.75 -49.63 -33.43
CA VAL A 11 -15.96 -48.45 -33.11
C VAL A 11 -15.49 -48.62 -31.67
N ARG A 12 -14.25 -49.08 -31.54
CA ARG A 12 -13.49 -49.14 -30.29
C ARG A 12 -13.41 -47.72 -29.73
N THR A 13 -13.99 -47.54 -28.55
CA THR A 13 -13.89 -46.39 -27.65
C THR A 13 -12.42 -46.02 -27.42
N MET A 14 -11.91 -45.11 -28.24
CA MET A 14 -10.63 -44.40 -28.04
C MET A 14 -10.93 -43.04 -27.39
N LEU A 15 -11.41 -43.07 -26.15
CA LEU A 15 -11.53 -41.86 -25.33
C LEU A 15 -11.33 -42.19 -23.84
N PRO A 16 -10.09 -42.49 -23.41
CA PRO A 16 -9.73 -42.09 -22.05
C PRO A 16 -8.33 -41.46 -21.91
N LEU A 17 -7.63 -41.14 -23.01
CA LEU A 17 -6.26 -40.61 -22.91
C LEU A 17 -6.11 -39.10 -23.18
N LEU A 18 -7.16 -38.42 -23.66
CA LEU A 18 -7.08 -36.97 -23.96
C LEU A 18 -7.27 -36.07 -22.72
N LEU A 19 -7.60 -36.64 -21.56
CA LEU A 19 -7.77 -35.90 -20.30
C LEU A 19 -6.45 -35.65 -19.54
N LEU A 20 -5.33 -36.22 -19.97
CA LEU A 20 -4.00 -36.07 -19.33
C LEU A 20 -3.21 -34.83 -19.80
N LEU A 21 -3.76 -34.03 -20.71
CA LEU A 21 -3.11 -32.83 -21.27
C LEU A 21 -3.80 -31.52 -20.86
N LEU A 22 -4.75 -31.56 -19.92
CA LEU A 22 -5.26 -30.34 -19.33
C LEU A 22 -4.18 -29.81 -18.39
N PRO A 23 -3.53 -28.66 -18.69
CA PRO A 23 -2.79 -27.97 -17.66
C PRO A 23 -3.78 -27.74 -16.52
N ALA A 24 -3.44 -28.21 -15.31
CA ALA A 24 -4.18 -27.85 -14.13
C ALA A 24 -4.15 -26.32 -14.07
N ALA A 25 -5.24 -25.67 -14.46
CA ALA A 25 -5.43 -24.25 -14.25
C ALA A 25 -5.56 -24.08 -12.74
N GLN A 26 -4.43 -23.99 -12.05
CA GLN A 26 -4.38 -23.62 -10.65
C GLN A 26 -4.81 -22.15 -10.61
N GLY A 27 -6.10 -21.93 -10.34
CA GLY A 27 -6.63 -20.61 -10.07
C GLY A 27 -5.94 -20.01 -8.84
N ILE A 28 -5.88 -18.67 -8.79
CA ILE A 28 -5.34 -17.95 -7.63
C ILE A 28 -6.19 -18.30 -6.40
N VAL A 29 -5.54 -18.63 -5.28
CA VAL A 29 -6.25 -18.91 -4.03
C VAL A 29 -6.66 -17.60 -3.34
N GLN A 30 -7.95 -17.47 -3.01
CA GLN A 30 -8.46 -16.34 -2.24
C GLN A 30 -8.38 -16.61 -0.74
N LEU A 31 -7.53 -15.87 -0.05
CA LEU A 31 -7.41 -15.89 1.41
C LEU A 31 -8.44 -14.95 2.03
N GLY A 32 -9.05 -15.38 3.15
CA GLY A 32 -10.07 -14.62 3.87
C GLY A 32 -9.54 -13.39 4.63
N TYR A 33 -8.22 -13.21 4.71
CA TYR A 33 -7.61 -12.05 5.35
C TYR A 33 -7.99 -10.75 4.64
N ARG A 34 -8.23 -9.69 5.41
CA ARG A 34 -8.50 -8.34 4.91
C ARG A 34 -7.50 -7.38 5.55
N PRO A 35 -6.61 -6.73 4.78
CA PRO A 35 -5.71 -5.73 5.35
C PRO A 35 -6.49 -4.57 5.96
N ALA A 36 -5.97 -4.04 7.05
CA ALA A 36 -6.56 -2.92 7.76
C ALA A 36 -5.48 -1.91 8.16
N LEU A 37 -5.91 -0.68 8.46
CA LEU A 37 -5.02 0.29 9.09
C LEU A 37 -4.59 -0.24 10.45
N THR A 38 -3.31 -0.06 10.77
CA THR A 38 -2.79 -0.51 12.07
C THR A 38 -3.51 0.20 13.21
N THR A 39 -4.02 -0.60 14.15
CA THR A 39 -4.57 -0.12 15.43
C THR A 39 -3.67 -0.48 16.61
N GLU A 40 -2.81 -1.49 16.47
CA GLU A 40 -1.86 -1.91 17.51
C GLU A 40 -0.46 -2.21 16.94
N PRO A 41 0.60 -1.55 17.46
CA PRO A 41 0.57 -0.57 18.55
C PRO A 41 -0.13 0.73 18.15
N LEU A 42 -0.52 1.54 19.14
CA LEU A 42 -1.07 2.88 18.87
C LEU A 42 0.03 3.73 18.23
N LEU A 43 -0.15 4.06 16.94
CA LEU A 43 0.79 4.88 16.20
C LEU A 43 0.21 6.27 15.94
N GLU A 44 1.03 7.29 16.14
CA GLU A 44 0.74 8.59 15.58
C GLU A 44 1.03 8.59 14.08
N GLY A 45 0.27 9.39 13.31
CA GLY A 45 0.46 9.47 11.87
C GLY A 45 0.18 8.16 11.12
N VAL A 46 -0.76 7.33 11.60
CA VAL A 46 -1.32 6.17 10.86
C VAL A 46 -1.81 6.59 9.48
N LYS A 47 -2.30 7.83 9.36
CA LYS A 47 -2.60 8.49 8.08
C LYS A 47 -2.02 9.89 8.07
N THR A 48 -1.29 10.24 7.02
CA THR A 48 -0.83 11.61 6.73
C THR A 48 -1.55 12.14 5.49
N ALA A 49 -1.03 13.17 4.83
CA ALA A 49 -1.54 13.64 3.55
C ALA A 49 -1.14 12.76 2.35
N SER A 50 -0.11 11.93 2.51
CA SER A 50 0.48 11.13 1.42
C SER A 50 0.86 9.70 1.83
N THR A 51 0.60 9.31 3.08
CA THR A 51 0.94 7.97 3.59
C THR A 51 -0.16 7.39 4.44
N PHE A 52 -0.20 6.07 4.53
CA PHE A 52 -0.94 5.35 5.55
C PHE A 52 -0.20 4.11 6.03
N VAL A 53 -0.60 3.56 7.17
CA VAL A 53 0.06 2.42 7.82
C VAL A 53 -0.93 1.25 7.92
N VAL A 54 -0.52 0.08 7.43
CA VAL A 54 -1.26 -1.18 7.54
C VAL A 54 -0.42 -2.24 8.25
N ASP A 55 -1.08 -3.24 8.81
CA ASP A 55 -0.38 -4.36 9.43
C ASP A 55 0.34 -5.23 8.40
N GLN A 56 1.51 -5.75 8.77
CA GLN A 56 2.21 -6.77 7.97
C GLN A 56 1.33 -8.03 7.84
N PRO A 57 1.35 -8.73 6.69
CA PRO A 57 0.53 -9.92 6.47
C PRO A 57 1.14 -11.18 7.14
N ARG A 58 1.44 -11.08 8.44
CA ARG A 58 2.03 -12.18 9.22
C ARG A 58 1.03 -13.31 9.40
N CYS A 59 1.54 -14.54 9.31
CA CYS A 59 0.74 -15.77 9.42
C CYS A 59 -0.34 -15.93 8.33
N ILE A 60 -0.33 -15.12 7.26
CA ILE A 60 -1.35 -15.17 6.20
C ILE A 60 -0.93 -16.10 5.05
N PHE A 61 0.36 -16.07 4.67
CA PHE A 61 0.88 -16.76 3.49
C PHE A 61 1.78 -17.97 3.84
N GLN A 62 1.48 -18.67 4.95
CA GLN A 62 2.37 -19.73 5.48
C GLN A 62 2.59 -20.89 4.49
N ASP A 63 1.58 -21.22 3.69
CA ASP A 63 1.64 -22.30 2.70
C ASP A 63 2.31 -21.89 1.37
N TYR A 64 2.79 -20.64 1.27
CA TYR A 64 3.33 -20.05 0.03
C TYR A 64 4.80 -19.63 0.19
N GLY A 65 5.62 -20.50 0.79
CA GLY A 65 7.00 -20.18 1.19
C GLY A 65 7.96 -19.76 0.06
N ASN A 66 7.66 -20.12 -1.19
CA ASN A 66 8.46 -19.73 -2.36
C ASN A 66 7.99 -18.41 -3.00
N ALA A 67 6.88 -17.86 -2.53
CA ALA A 67 6.28 -16.68 -3.12
C ALA A 67 6.91 -15.38 -2.58
N VAL A 68 6.93 -14.37 -3.43
CA VAL A 68 7.14 -12.97 -3.05
C VAL A 68 5.78 -12.34 -2.81
N ILE A 69 5.60 -11.75 -1.64
CA ILE A 69 4.38 -11.06 -1.24
C ILE A 69 4.49 -9.61 -1.65
N TRP A 70 3.51 -9.13 -2.41
CA TRP A 70 3.40 -7.77 -2.90
C TRP A 70 2.19 -7.09 -2.28
N LEU A 71 2.31 -5.79 -2.02
CA LEU A 71 1.16 -4.95 -1.69
C LEU A 71 0.64 -4.28 -2.96
N VAL A 72 -0.62 -4.53 -3.27
CA VAL A 72 -1.35 -3.77 -4.30
C VAL A 72 -1.96 -2.54 -3.63
N VAL A 73 -1.76 -1.37 -4.22
CA VAL A 73 -2.39 -0.12 -3.81
C VAL A 73 -3.21 0.40 -4.99
N ALA A 74 -4.51 0.54 -4.80
CA ALA A 74 -5.45 0.94 -5.84
C ALA A 74 -6.32 2.11 -5.42
N LEU A 75 -6.81 2.88 -6.39
CA LEU A 75 -7.98 3.74 -6.17
C LEU A 75 -9.21 2.85 -5.95
N GLU A 76 -10.15 3.29 -5.10
CA GLU A 76 -11.40 2.55 -4.86
C GLU A 76 -12.10 2.14 -6.17
N GLN A 77 -12.23 3.08 -7.12
CA GLN A 77 -12.89 2.83 -8.39
C GLN A 77 -12.18 1.82 -9.31
N ALA A 78 -10.92 1.47 -9.03
CA ALA A 78 -10.14 0.53 -9.84
C ALA A 78 -10.22 -0.92 -9.34
N VAL A 79 -10.75 -1.13 -8.13
CA VAL A 79 -10.87 -2.46 -7.51
C VAL A 79 -11.60 -3.48 -8.40
N PRO A 80 -12.77 -3.16 -9.03
CA PRO A 80 -13.51 -4.15 -9.81
C PRO A 80 -12.81 -4.60 -11.08
N SER A 81 -11.88 -3.80 -11.61
CA SER A 81 -11.19 -4.04 -12.88
C SER A 81 -9.72 -4.38 -12.71
N PHE A 82 -9.24 -4.58 -11.48
CA PHE A 82 -7.84 -4.88 -11.23
C PHE A 82 -7.48 -6.28 -11.73
N ASN A 83 -6.49 -6.37 -12.62
CA ASN A 83 -5.99 -7.63 -13.15
C ASN A 83 -4.83 -8.17 -12.29
N ASN A 84 -5.09 -9.24 -11.53
CA ASN A 84 -4.09 -9.90 -10.68
C ASN A 84 -3.01 -10.66 -11.45
N THR A 85 -3.19 -10.85 -12.75
CA THR A 85 -2.20 -11.53 -13.60
C THR A 85 -1.10 -10.59 -14.09
N GLU A 86 -1.28 -9.28 -13.90
CA GLU A 86 -0.26 -8.30 -14.25
C GLU A 86 0.98 -8.44 -13.37
N ARG A 87 2.15 -8.28 -13.99
CA ARG A 87 3.42 -8.30 -13.26
C ARG A 87 3.64 -6.98 -12.53
N PRO A 88 4.32 -6.98 -11.39
CA PRO A 88 4.74 -5.75 -10.72
C PRO A 88 5.63 -4.87 -11.61
N GLY A 89 5.33 -3.57 -11.67
CA GLY A 89 6.15 -2.58 -12.36
C GLY A 89 5.99 -2.52 -13.88
N THR A 90 4.93 -3.10 -14.43
CA THR A 90 4.56 -2.93 -15.85
C THR A 90 3.87 -1.57 -16.06
N SER A 91 3.56 -1.22 -17.31
CA SER A 91 2.77 -0.03 -17.64
C SER A 91 1.40 0.00 -16.96
N GLU A 92 0.88 -1.16 -16.51
CA GLU A 92 -0.42 -1.29 -15.84
C GLU A 92 -0.33 -1.25 -14.31
N THR A 93 0.87 -1.45 -13.73
CA THR A 93 1.06 -1.60 -12.28
C THR A 93 2.24 -0.82 -11.70
N ALA A 94 2.86 0.07 -12.50
CA ALA A 94 3.96 0.91 -12.05
C ALA A 94 3.47 2.14 -11.28
N PHE A 95 4.20 2.51 -10.22
CA PHE A 95 3.94 3.68 -9.40
C PHE A 95 4.00 4.99 -10.20
N GLN A 96 4.87 5.09 -11.20
CA GLN A 96 5.15 6.33 -11.94
C GLN A 96 3.97 6.79 -12.77
N GLY A 97 3.08 5.87 -13.17
CA GLY A 97 1.83 6.20 -13.82
C GLY A 97 0.67 6.43 -12.84
N PHE A 98 0.87 6.27 -11.53
CA PHE A 98 -0.18 6.38 -10.53
C PHE A 98 -0.43 7.86 -10.15
N PRO A 99 -1.68 8.35 -10.15
CA PRO A 99 -2.96 7.64 -10.26
C PRO A 99 -3.57 7.66 -11.68
N ASN A 100 -2.87 8.22 -12.66
CA ASN A 100 -3.31 8.38 -14.04
C ASN A 100 -2.10 8.32 -14.99
N PRO A 101 -2.05 7.39 -15.96
CA PRO A 101 -3.09 6.45 -16.37
C PRO A 101 -3.27 5.22 -15.47
N VAL A 102 -2.29 4.89 -14.62
CA VAL A 102 -2.29 3.69 -13.78
C VAL A 102 -3.15 3.90 -12.55
N ARG A 103 -4.16 3.05 -12.35
CA ARG A 103 -5.09 3.21 -11.22
C ARG A 103 -4.85 2.26 -10.05
N ALA A 104 -3.90 1.35 -10.21
CA ALA A 104 -3.41 0.46 -9.16
C ALA A 104 -1.95 0.12 -9.43
N TYR A 105 -1.10 0.13 -8.40
CA TYR A 105 0.30 -0.22 -8.53
C TYR A 105 0.71 -1.27 -7.49
N MET A 106 1.84 -1.93 -7.74
CA MET A 106 2.40 -2.95 -6.83
C MET A 106 3.70 -2.45 -6.21
N THR A 107 3.83 -2.63 -4.90
CA THR A 107 4.98 -2.16 -4.14
C THR A 107 5.25 -3.06 -2.92
N LEU A 108 6.27 -2.70 -2.12
CA LEU A 108 6.62 -3.35 -0.85
C LEU A 108 6.75 -4.87 -0.98
N ASN A 109 7.56 -5.31 -1.93
CA ASN A 109 7.81 -6.73 -2.12
C ASN A 109 8.62 -7.31 -0.96
N ALA A 110 8.24 -8.50 -0.50
CA ALA A 110 8.96 -9.18 0.56
C ALA A 110 8.75 -10.69 0.48
N THR A 111 9.77 -11.46 0.84
CA THR A 111 9.61 -12.90 1.04
C THR A 111 8.92 -13.17 2.38
N LEU A 112 8.40 -14.39 2.57
CA LEU A 112 7.74 -14.78 3.82
C LEU A 112 8.64 -14.58 5.06
N GLY A 113 9.95 -14.72 4.91
CA GLY A 113 10.92 -14.51 6.00
C GLY A 113 10.97 -13.07 6.55
N ALA A 114 10.51 -12.07 5.78
CA ALA A 114 10.37 -10.69 6.26
C ALA A 114 9.17 -10.49 7.19
N TYR A 115 8.24 -11.46 7.23
CA TYR A 115 7.03 -11.43 8.06
C TYR A 115 7.01 -12.60 9.05
N PRO A 116 7.96 -12.67 10.00
CA PRO A 116 8.03 -13.78 10.94
C PRO A 116 6.71 -13.92 11.73
N CYS A 117 6.31 -15.17 11.95
CA CYS A 117 5.06 -15.53 12.63
C CYS A 117 5.37 -16.44 13.84
N PRO A 118 4.82 -16.15 15.04
CA PRO A 118 3.95 -15.02 15.36
C PRO A 118 4.68 -13.68 15.40
N LYS A 119 3.94 -12.57 15.46
CA LYS A 119 4.49 -11.24 15.76
C LYS A 119 5.10 -11.26 17.16
N PRO A 120 6.41 -11.02 17.33
CA PRO A 120 7.03 -10.86 18.64
C PRO A 120 6.36 -9.76 19.47
N GLU A 121 6.29 -9.98 20.79
CA GLU A 121 5.73 -8.99 21.71
C GLU A 121 6.54 -7.68 21.68
N GLY A 122 5.83 -6.54 21.67
CA GLY A 122 6.45 -5.21 21.61
C GLY A 122 6.99 -4.80 20.24
N GLU A 123 6.97 -5.67 19.22
CA GLU A 123 7.45 -5.32 17.88
C GLU A 123 6.42 -4.46 17.11
N ILE A 124 6.92 -3.39 16.48
CA ILE A 124 6.14 -2.56 15.54
C ILE A 124 6.17 -3.20 14.14
N ALA A 125 5.29 -4.18 13.92
CA ALA A 125 5.21 -4.94 12.67
C ALA A 125 4.22 -4.33 11.66
N VAL A 126 4.59 -3.20 11.07
CA VAL A 126 3.73 -2.45 10.15
C VAL A 126 4.36 -2.21 8.78
N LEU A 127 3.53 -1.83 7.82
CA LEU A 127 3.92 -1.37 6.49
C LEU A 127 3.40 0.04 6.27
N ARG A 128 4.30 1.00 6.08
CA ARG A 128 3.93 2.39 5.72
C ARG A 128 3.91 2.55 4.20
N VAL A 129 2.72 2.65 3.63
CA VAL A 129 2.50 2.95 2.22
C VAL A 129 2.82 4.42 1.95
N GLY A 130 3.57 4.67 0.89
CA GLY A 130 3.95 6.00 0.42
C GLY A 130 5.17 6.63 1.09
N SER A 131 6.04 5.83 1.70
CA SER A 131 7.18 6.33 2.48
C SER A 131 8.46 6.61 1.69
N GLU A 132 8.57 6.17 0.43
CA GLU A 132 9.79 6.30 -0.36
C GLU A 132 9.78 7.56 -1.25
N THR A 133 10.09 8.72 -0.66
CA THR A 133 10.17 9.99 -1.41
C THR A 133 11.29 10.00 -2.44
N SER A 134 12.40 9.27 -2.20
CA SER A 134 13.59 9.28 -3.05
C SER A 134 13.38 8.65 -4.43
N CYS A 135 12.42 7.74 -4.59
CA CYS A 135 12.13 7.10 -5.87
C CYS A 135 10.91 7.67 -6.59
N ALA A 136 10.26 8.70 -6.03
CA ALA A 136 9.01 9.22 -6.56
C ALA A 136 9.13 9.70 -8.02
N GLN A 137 10.33 10.12 -8.43
CA GLN A 137 10.65 10.59 -9.79
C GLN A 137 11.64 9.66 -10.52
N ASP A 138 11.95 8.49 -9.97
CA ASP A 138 12.89 7.55 -10.56
C ASP A 138 12.14 6.50 -11.38
N GLU A 139 12.07 6.70 -12.71
CA GLU A 139 11.43 5.77 -13.64
C GLU A 139 12.10 4.39 -13.70
N LYS A 140 13.34 4.26 -13.22
CA LYS A 140 14.03 2.96 -13.16
C LYS A 140 13.54 2.10 -11.99
N ARG A 141 12.71 2.66 -11.10
CA ARG A 141 12.12 1.98 -9.94
C ARG A 141 10.60 1.89 -10.05
N PRO A 142 10.04 1.09 -10.99
CA PRO A 142 8.62 1.08 -11.29
C PRO A 142 7.73 0.62 -10.13
N THR A 143 8.28 -0.08 -9.15
CA THR A 143 7.58 -0.61 -7.96
C THR A 143 7.77 0.23 -6.70
N CYS A 144 8.17 1.49 -6.87
CA CYS A 144 8.42 2.47 -5.80
C CYS A 144 7.24 2.54 -4.80
N ASN A 145 7.54 2.58 -3.51
CA ASN A 145 6.54 2.87 -2.47
C ASN A 145 6.40 4.39 -2.28
N GLY A 146 6.19 5.11 -3.37
CA GLY A 146 6.26 6.57 -3.40
C GLY A 146 5.03 7.25 -2.79
N PRO A 147 5.15 8.53 -2.39
CA PRO A 147 4.07 9.26 -1.72
C PRO A 147 2.76 9.27 -2.51
N LEU A 148 1.65 9.06 -1.81
CA LEU A 148 0.33 9.05 -2.43
C LEU A 148 -0.08 10.47 -2.87
N PRO A 149 -0.67 10.62 -4.07
CA PRO A 149 -0.86 11.91 -4.72
C PRO A 149 -2.03 12.75 -4.16
N GLY A 150 -2.89 12.17 -3.31
CA GLY A 150 -4.07 12.87 -2.81
C GLY A 150 -4.81 12.10 -1.72
N PRO A 151 -6.04 12.51 -1.36
CA PRO A 151 -6.76 11.92 -0.23
C PRO A 151 -7.32 10.50 -0.49
N GLY A 152 -7.31 10.01 -1.73
CA GLY A 152 -7.95 8.74 -2.10
C GLY A 152 -9.46 8.91 -2.38
N PRO A 153 -10.32 7.92 -2.05
CA PRO A 153 -10.02 6.74 -1.22
C PRO A 153 -9.15 5.69 -1.91
N TYR A 154 -8.25 5.08 -1.13
CA TYR A 154 -7.38 3.98 -1.55
C TYR A 154 -7.87 2.63 -1.00
N ARG A 155 -7.51 1.56 -1.70
CA ARG A 155 -7.77 0.18 -1.31
C ARG A 155 -6.48 -0.60 -1.44
N VAL A 156 -6.26 -1.55 -0.53
CA VAL A 156 -5.09 -2.42 -0.60
C VAL A 156 -5.44 -3.89 -0.47
N LYS A 157 -4.60 -4.74 -1.05
CA LYS A 157 -4.58 -6.18 -0.81
C LYS A 157 -3.16 -6.70 -0.95
N PHE A 158 -2.91 -7.89 -0.43
CA PHE A 158 -1.66 -8.60 -0.67
C PHE A 158 -1.85 -9.64 -1.77
N LEU A 159 -0.83 -9.79 -2.62
CA LEU A 159 -0.75 -10.77 -3.68
C LEU A 159 0.57 -11.55 -3.53
N ALA A 160 0.50 -12.87 -3.48
CA ALA A 160 1.66 -13.75 -3.45
C ALA A 160 1.97 -14.22 -4.88
N LEU A 161 3.20 -14.00 -5.33
CA LEU A 161 3.67 -14.39 -6.65
C LEU A 161 4.84 -15.36 -6.55
N GLU A 162 4.75 -16.51 -7.21
CA GLU A 162 5.89 -17.37 -7.49
C GLU A 162 6.49 -16.98 -8.84
N GLY A 163 7.61 -16.25 -8.80
CA GLY A 163 8.15 -15.55 -9.95
C GLY A 163 7.19 -14.46 -10.44
N SER A 164 6.47 -14.72 -11.53
CA SER A 164 5.44 -13.83 -12.08
C SER A 164 4.03 -14.42 -12.02
N VAL A 165 3.87 -15.62 -11.46
CA VAL A 165 2.58 -16.32 -11.42
C VAL A 165 1.91 -16.02 -10.08
N PRO A 166 0.72 -15.41 -10.07
CA PRO A 166 -0.04 -15.23 -8.83
C PRO A 166 -0.53 -16.58 -8.30
N VAL A 167 -0.23 -16.87 -7.03
CA VAL A 167 -0.59 -18.15 -6.37
C VAL A 167 -1.64 -17.97 -5.27
N ALA A 168 -1.66 -16.81 -4.61
CA ALA A 168 -2.67 -16.48 -3.60
C ALA A 168 -2.86 -14.97 -3.44
N GLU A 169 -4.01 -14.56 -2.95
CA GLU A 169 -4.33 -13.15 -2.68
C GLU A 169 -5.25 -12.97 -1.48
N THR A 170 -5.22 -11.80 -0.86
CA THR A 170 -6.13 -11.44 0.24
C THR A 170 -7.37 -10.73 -0.28
N ALA A 171 -8.39 -10.59 0.57
CA ALA A 171 -9.48 -9.65 0.28
C ALA A 171 -8.95 -8.21 0.23
N TRP A 172 -9.67 -7.32 -0.46
CA TRP A 172 -9.42 -5.88 -0.40
C TRP A 172 -9.77 -5.31 0.97
N SER A 173 -8.93 -4.38 1.46
CA SER A 173 -9.15 -3.57 2.66
C SER A 173 -10.45 -2.78 2.60
N MET A 174 -10.90 -2.20 3.71
CA MET A 174 -11.88 -1.10 3.64
C MET A 174 -11.28 0.14 2.93
N PRO A 175 -12.09 1.06 2.39
CA PRO A 175 -11.58 2.28 1.77
C PRO A 175 -10.79 3.13 2.77
N ILE A 176 -9.61 3.61 2.36
CA ILE A 176 -8.69 4.39 3.17
C ILE A 176 -8.62 5.81 2.62
N THR A 177 -9.15 6.77 3.36
CA THR A 177 -9.05 8.19 3.03
C THR A 177 -7.96 8.86 3.86
N LEU A 178 -7.01 9.53 3.20
CA LEU A 178 -5.91 10.25 3.83
C LEU A 178 -6.35 11.59 4.42
N ARG A 179 -5.47 12.22 5.18
CA ARG A 179 -5.75 13.54 5.76
C ARG A 179 -5.59 14.62 4.69
N THR A 180 -6.61 15.46 4.52
CA THR A 180 -6.49 16.64 3.66
C THR A 180 -5.96 17.82 4.48
N ALA A 181 -4.98 18.55 3.95
CA ALA A 181 -4.60 19.83 4.53
C ALA A 181 -5.79 20.80 4.47
N LYS A 182 -6.08 21.50 5.57
CA LYS A 182 -7.04 22.61 5.52
C LYS A 182 -6.42 23.75 4.72
N PRO A 183 -7.11 24.30 3.70
CA PRO A 183 -6.59 25.47 2.99
C PRO A 183 -6.44 26.64 3.98
N PHE A 184 -5.34 27.38 3.87
CA PHE A 184 -5.03 28.50 4.76
C PHE A 184 -6.14 29.57 4.80
N SER A 185 -6.91 29.71 3.71
CA SER A 185 -8.07 30.62 3.63
C SER A 185 -9.25 30.22 4.51
N SER A 186 -9.30 28.96 4.97
CA SER A 186 -10.32 28.42 5.87
C SER A 186 -9.90 28.39 7.34
N THR A 187 -8.62 28.64 7.63
CA THR A 187 -8.17 28.87 9.00
C THR A 187 -8.52 30.30 9.38
N SER A 188 -9.55 30.46 10.22
CA SER A 188 -9.81 31.74 10.86
C SER A 188 -8.53 32.23 11.57
N THR A 189 -7.98 33.34 11.10
CA THR A 189 -6.94 34.12 11.79
C THR A 189 -7.48 34.83 13.05
N ALA A 190 -8.69 34.47 13.50
CA ALA A 190 -9.30 34.91 14.74
C ALA A 190 -8.59 34.25 15.93
N GLY A 191 -7.37 34.71 16.17
CA GLY A 191 -6.45 34.14 17.14
C GLY A 191 -4.98 34.48 16.87
N SER A 192 -4.69 35.43 15.98
CA SER A 192 -3.36 36.03 15.84
C SER A 192 -3.02 36.82 17.11
N GLY A 193 -2.60 36.10 18.15
CA GLY A 193 -1.87 36.61 19.31
C GLY A 193 -0.47 37.15 18.97
N HIS A 194 -0.13 37.26 17.67
CA HIS A 194 1.12 37.84 17.20
C HIS A 194 1.33 39.29 17.67
N SER A 195 0.28 40.01 18.07
CA SER A 195 0.44 41.31 18.73
C SER A 195 0.81 41.17 20.20
N ALA A 196 0.18 40.28 20.96
CA ALA A 196 0.44 40.13 22.39
C ALA A 196 1.84 39.59 22.67
N ASP A 197 2.29 38.55 21.95
CA ASP A 197 3.62 37.98 22.13
C ASP A 197 4.72 38.94 21.68
N MET A 198 4.49 39.69 20.59
CA MET A 198 5.43 40.72 20.14
C MET A 198 5.50 41.89 21.13
N ILE A 199 4.37 42.28 21.74
CA ILE A 199 4.33 43.31 22.79
C ILE A 199 5.08 42.81 24.03
N ALA A 200 4.89 41.55 24.45
CA ALA A 200 5.60 40.97 25.59
C ALA A 200 7.12 40.91 25.37
N ILE A 201 7.56 40.46 24.19
CA ILE A 201 9.00 40.39 23.86
C ILE A 201 9.61 41.80 23.81
N THR A 202 8.95 42.76 23.17
CA THR A 202 9.46 44.14 23.05
C THR A 202 9.50 44.86 24.40
N THR A 203 8.52 44.65 25.28
CA THR A 203 8.54 45.20 26.65
C THR A 203 9.64 44.58 27.50
N ILE A 204 9.82 43.25 27.48
CA ILE A 204 10.91 42.58 28.21
C ILE A 204 12.28 43.09 27.74
N LEU A 205 12.51 43.14 26.42
CA LEU A 205 13.76 43.63 25.86
C LEU A 205 14.02 45.10 26.22
N SER A 206 12.97 45.94 26.20
CA SER A 206 13.08 47.36 26.56
C SER A 206 13.45 47.55 28.04
N ILE A 207 12.84 46.77 28.95
CA ILE A 207 13.13 46.81 30.38
C ILE A 207 14.56 46.33 30.65
N LEU A 208 14.97 45.20 30.07
CA LEU A 208 16.32 44.67 30.25
C LEU A 208 17.39 45.63 29.72
N PHE A 209 17.12 46.28 28.59
CA PHE A 209 18.02 47.29 28.02
C PHE A 209 18.14 48.52 28.93
N ALA A 210 17.02 49.02 29.47
CA ALA A 210 17.03 50.13 30.42
C ALA A 210 17.80 49.80 31.71
N ILE A 211 17.63 48.59 32.26
CA ILE A 211 18.39 48.12 33.43
C ILE A 211 19.88 48.06 33.13
N LEU A 212 20.27 47.56 31.95
CA LEU A 212 21.67 47.48 31.52
C LEU A 212 22.29 48.88 31.40
N LEU A 213 21.59 49.84 30.80
CA LEU A 213 22.04 51.23 30.70
C LEU A 213 22.17 51.89 32.07
N ALA A 214 21.19 51.70 32.96
CA ALA A 214 21.26 52.23 34.32
C ALA A 214 22.45 51.65 35.11
N GLY A 215 22.72 50.35 34.95
CA GLY A 215 23.89 49.70 35.54
C GLY A 215 25.20 50.26 35.00
N LEU A 216 25.30 50.52 33.69
CA LEU A 216 26.48 51.14 33.09
C LEU A 216 26.72 52.56 33.64
N VAL A 217 25.66 53.37 33.75
CA VAL A 217 25.74 54.73 34.29
C VAL A 217 26.13 54.73 35.77
N ALA A 218 25.61 53.80 36.58
CA ALA A 218 25.98 53.69 37.98
C ALA A 218 27.44 53.26 38.22
N MET A 219 28.10 52.71 37.18
CA MET A 219 29.50 52.29 37.22
C MET A 219 30.48 53.32 36.63
N LEU A 220 29.97 54.43 36.07
CA LEU A 220 30.72 55.59 35.58
C LEU A 220 30.89 56.64 36.69
#